data_AF-A0A7C5QE65-F1
#
_entry.id   AF-A0A7C5QE65-F1
#
_cell.length_a   1.000
_cell.length_b   1.000
_cell.length_c   1.000
_cell.angle_alpha   90.00
_cell.angle_beta   90.00
_cell.angle_gamma   90.00
#
_symmetry.space_group_name_H-M   'P 1'
#
loop_
_entity.id
_entity.type
_entity.pdbx_description
1 polymer ?
#
loop_
_entity_poly.entity_id
_entity_poly.type
_entity_poly.pdbx_seq_one_letter_code
_entity_poly.pdbx_strand_id
1 'polypeptide(L)'
;MTVSRADVLASLVEQLEYCERMLAMEARLDLVVVILEELIQKLSSGSPGIDEQERLRLLERARLTYHRAKTLLYLAEATKDTKY
;
A
#
# COMPACT_ATOMS: atom_id res chain seq x y z
N MET A 1 13.26 9.53 -22.28
CA MET A 1 11.93 8.87 -22.18
C MET A 1 11.10 9.68 -21.20
N THR A 2 10.10 10.43 -21.67
CA THR A 2 9.17 11.15 -20.79
C THR A 2 8.15 10.14 -20.29
N VAL A 3 8.26 9.72 -19.02
CA VAL A 3 7.22 8.92 -18.36
C VAL A 3 5.94 9.74 -18.42
N SER A 4 4.90 9.21 -19.07
CA SER A 4 3.65 9.95 -19.19
C SER A 4 2.95 9.97 -17.85
N ARG A 5 2.17 11.02 -17.62
CA ARG A 5 1.36 11.20 -16.42
C ARG A 5 0.46 10.00 -16.11
N ALA A 6 -0.08 9.38 -17.17
CA ALA A 6 -0.93 8.20 -17.08
C ALA A 6 -0.16 6.97 -16.59
N ASP A 7 1.11 6.83 -16.97
CA ASP A 7 1.95 5.71 -16.58
C ASP A 7 2.26 5.73 -15.08
N VAL A 8 2.46 6.92 -14.50
CA VAL A 8 2.69 7.07 -13.05
C VAL A 8 1.45 6.67 -12.26
N LEU A 9 0.28 7.16 -12.67
CA LEU A 9 -0.98 6.83 -12.00
C LEU A 9 -1.28 5.33 -12.11
N ALA A 10 -1.16 4.75 -13.30
CA ALA A 10 -1.38 3.33 -13.53
C ALA A 10 -0.44 2.48 -12.66
N SER A 11 0.83 2.87 -12.56
CA SER A 11 1.81 2.17 -11.72
C SER A 11 1.45 2.21 -10.23
N LEU A 12 0.97 3.35 -9.72
CA LEU A 12 0.55 3.47 -8.32
C LEU A 12 -0.70 2.63 -8.03
N VAL A 13 -1.67 2.62 -8.95
CA VAL A 13 -2.88 1.81 -8.84
C VAL A 13 -2.53 0.33 -8.86
N GLU A 14 -1.67 -0.11 -9.78
CA GLU A 14 -1.23 -1.50 -9.88
C GLU A 14 -0.51 -1.97 -8.61
N GLN A 15 0.36 -1.12 -8.03
CA GLN A 15 1.03 -1.43 -6.77
C GLN A 15 0.03 -1.56 -5.61
N LEU A 16 -0.98 -0.69 -5.53
CA LEU A 16 -2.05 -0.80 -4.54
C LEU A 16 -2.87 -2.09 -4.71
N GLU A 17 -3.26 -2.42 -5.94
CA GLU A 17 -4.01 -3.64 -6.24
C GLU A 17 -3.19 -4.91 -5.96
N TYR A 18 -1.87 -4.86 -6.18
CA TYR A 18 -0.97 -5.94 -5.77
C TYR A 18 -0.99 -6.10 -4.24
N CYS A 19 -0.82 -5.02 -3.49
CA CYS A 19 -0.87 -5.04 -2.02
C CYS A 19 -2.20 -5.59 -1.50
N GLU A 20 -3.32 -5.17 -2.07
CA GLU A 20 -4.65 -5.64 -1.68
C GLU A 20 -4.87 -7.13 -1.97
N ARG A 21 -4.38 -7.63 -3.12
CA ARG A 21 -4.42 -9.05 -3.45
C ARG A 21 -3.60 -9.88 -2.47
N MET A 22 -2.39 -9.44 -2.15
CA MET A 22 -1.53 -10.11 -1.17
C MET A 22 -2.14 -10.10 0.23
N LEU A 23 -2.75 -8.98 0.63
CA LEU A 23 -3.48 -8.84 1.88
C LEU A 23 -4.66 -9.82 1.97
N ALA A 24 -5.46 -9.95 0.90
CA ALA A 24 -6.60 -10.87 0.85
C ALA A 24 -6.17 -12.35 0.95
N MET A 25 -4.95 -12.66 0.52
CA MET A 25 -4.36 -14.00 0.66
C MET A 25 -3.60 -14.18 1.98
N GLU A 26 -3.58 -13.16 2.85
CA GLU A 26 -2.77 -13.10 4.08
C GLU A 26 -1.29 -13.46 3.86
N ALA A 27 -0.78 -13.13 2.67
CA ALA A 27 0.53 -13.57 2.21
C ALA A 27 1.54 -12.41 2.22
N ARG A 28 2.77 -12.71 2.67
CA ARG A 28 3.93 -11.77 2.66
C ARG A 28 3.58 -10.40 3.27
N LEU A 29 2.88 -10.39 4.40
CA LEU A 29 2.36 -9.18 5.04
C LEU A 29 3.46 -8.15 5.33
N ASP A 30 4.66 -8.59 5.72
CA ASP A 30 5.83 -7.70 5.90
C ASP A 30 6.19 -6.92 4.64
N LEU A 31 6.19 -7.59 3.48
CA LEU A 31 6.47 -6.96 2.19
C LEU A 31 5.37 -5.97 1.81
N VAL A 32 4.11 -6.34 2.05
CA VAL A 32 2.96 -5.46 1.80
C VAL A 32 3.06 -4.18 2.62
N VAL A 33 3.44 -4.29 3.90
CA VAL A 33 3.64 -3.14 4.80
C VAL A 33 4.69 -2.19 4.22
N VAL A 34 5.87 -2.70 3.83
CA VAL A 34 6.96 -1.86 3.27
C VAL A 34 6.53 -1.15 1.99
N ILE A 35 5.90 -1.85 1.04
CA ILE A 35 5.44 -1.24 -0.22
C ILE A 35 4.42 -0.12 0.07
N LEU A 36 3.51 -0.35 1.02
CA LEU A 36 2.51 0.65 1.40
C LEU A 36 3.12 1.87 2.09
N GLU A 37 4.16 1.71 2.91
CA GLU A 37 4.89 2.84 3.52
C GLU A 37 5.52 3.72 2.43
N GLU A 38 6.18 3.11 1.44
CA GLU A 38 6.74 3.84 0.31
C GLU A 38 5.67 4.57 -0.52
N LEU A 39 4.53 3.91 -0.79
CA LEU A 39 3.42 4.52 -1.50
C LEU A 39 2.84 5.71 -0.75
N ILE A 40 2.62 5.57 0.57
CA ILE A 40 2.13 6.66 1.43
C ILE A 40 3.12 7.83 1.41
N GLN A 41 4.42 7.56 1.49
CA GLN A 41 5.44 8.60 1.44
C GLN A 41 5.44 9.33 0.09
N LYS A 42 5.45 8.60 -1.04
CA LYS A 42 5.40 9.15 -2.40
C LYS A 42 4.15 10.01 -2.62
N LEU A 43 3.00 9.54 -2.15
CA LEU A 43 1.75 10.26 -2.27
C LEU A 43 1.73 11.48 -1.34
N SER A 44 2.30 11.41 -0.13
CA SER A 44 2.32 12.52 0.84
C SER A 44 3.29 13.65 0.47
N SER A 45 4.39 13.34 -0.24
CA SER A 45 5.38 14.35 -0.67
C SER A 45 4.93 15.23 -1.85
N GLY A 46 3.71 15.03 -2.35
CA GLY A 46 3.23 15.62 -3.58
C GLY A 46 3.74 14.82 -4.79
N SER A 47 2.82 14.41 -5.66
CA SER A 47 3.14 13.63 -6.86
C SER A 47 2.87 14.51 -8.09
N PRO A 48 3.90 15.15 -8.68
CA PRO A 48 3.72 16.01 -9.83
C PRO A 48 3.10 15.22 -10.99
N GLY A 49 2.00 15.73 -11.54
CA GLY A 49 1.24 15.07 -12.59
C GLY A 49 0.00 14.31 -12.11
N ILE A 50 -0.22 14.12 -10.82
CA ILE A 50 -1.47 13.52 -10.35
C ILE A 50 -2.41 14.63 -9.92
N ASP A 51 -3.70 14.51 -10.30
CA ASP A 51 -4.73 15.42 -9.78
C ASP A 51 -4.80 15.31 -8.26
N GLU A 52 -4.96 16.44 -7.57
CA GLU A 52 -4.88 16.48 -6.11
C GLU A 52 -5.98 15.61 -5.45
N GLN A 53 -7.19 15.58 -6.01
CA GLN A 53 -8.25 14.73 -5.48
C GLN A 53 -7.91 13.25 -5.66
N GLU A 54 -7.36 12.89 -6.81
CA GLU A 54 -6.98 11.50 -7.10
C GLU A 54 -5.80 11.06 -6.22
N ARG A 55 -4.81 11.92 -6.02
CA ARG A 55 -3.69 11.69 -5.09
C ARG A 55 -4.20 11.44 -3.67
N LEU A 56 -5.14 12.26 -3.19
CA LEU A 56 -5.74 12.12 -1.86
C LEU A 56 -6.54 10.81 -1.73
N ARG A 57 -7.30 10.42 -2.75
CA ARG A 57 -8.02 9.13 -2.80
C ARG A 57 -7.07 7.95 -2.70
N LEU A 58 -6.00 7.95 -3.50
CA LEU A 58 -4.97 6.91 -3.46
C LEU A 58 -4.25 6.87 -2.11
N LEU A 59 -3.99 8.04 -1.51
CA LEU A 59 -3.35 8.14 -0.20
C LEU A 59 -4.22 7.54 0.91
N GLU A 60 -5.52 7.84 0.90
CA GLU A 60 -6.48 7.27 1.85
C GLU A 60 -6.58 5.74 1.68
N ARG A 61 -6.69 5.27 0.43
CA ARG A 61 -6.69 3.84 0.10
C ARG A 61 -5.41 3.13 0.58
N ALA A 62 -4.25 3.75 0.38
CA ALA A 62 -2.97 3.22 0.84
C ALA A 62 -2.90 3.12 2.37
N ARG A 63 -3.33 4.18 3.08
CA ARG A 63 -3.37 4.20 4.55
C ARG A 63 -4.30 3.14 5.12
N LEU A 64 -5.50 2.99 4.57
CA LEU A 64 -6.44 1.97 5.01
C LEU A 64 -5.87 0.56 4.83
N THR A 65 -5.28 0.29 3.67
CA THR A 65 -4.66 -1.00 3.36
C THR A 65 -3.47 -1.27 4.28
N TYR A 66 -2.67 -0.25 4.59
CA TYR A 66 -1.52 -0.34 5.48
C TYR A 66 -1.93 -0.72 6.90
N HIS A 67 -2.96 -0.06 7.44
CA HIS A 67 -3.48 -0.39 8.77
C HIS A 67 -3.97 -1.84 8.83
N ARG A 68 -4.68 -2.30 7.80
CA ARG A 68 -5.11 -3.71 7.71
C ARG A 68 -3.92 -4.66 7.68
N ALA A 69 -2.89 -4.35 6.89
CA ALA A 69 -1.68 -5.18 6.79
C ALA A 69 -0.97 -5.30 8.14
N LYS A 70 -0.81 -4.18 8.86
CA LYS A 70 -0.23 -4.18 10.21
C LYS A 70 -1.06 -4.96 11.21
N THR A 71 -2.39 -4.84 11.17
CA THR A 71 -3.27 -5.62 12.05
C THR A 71 -3.12 -7.12 11.80
N LEU A 72 -3.15 -7.55 10.54
CA LEU A 72 -2.99 -8.96 10.20
C LEU A 72 -1.61 -9.49 10.59
N LEU A 73 -0.56 -8.69 10.39
CA LEU A 73 0.81 -9.06 10.79
C LEU A 73 0.91 -9.25 12.31
N TYR A 74 0.40 -8.29 13.08
CA TYR A 74 0.37 -8.37 14.54
C TYR A 74 -0.39 -9.61 15.03
N LEU A 75 -1.53 -9.93 14.42
CA LEU A 75 -2.30 -11.13 14.77
C LEU A 75 -1.52 -12.42 14.43
N ALA A 76 -0.82 -12.45 13.30
CA ALA A 76 0.02 -13.58 12.90
C ALA A 76 1.23 -13.78 13.83
N GLU A 77 1.78 -12.71 14.40
CA GLU A 77 2.84 -12.76 15.42
C GLU A 77 2.29 -13.22 16.77
N ALA A 78 1.19 -12.62 17.24
CA ALA A 78 0.58 -12.96 18.52
C ALA A 78 0.11 -14.43 18.60
N THR A 79 -0.35 -15.00 17.49
CA THR A 79 -0.74 -16.41 17.39
C THR A 79 0.44 -17.39 17.33
N LYS A 80 1.63 -16.96 16.90
CA LYS A 80 2.85 -17.77 16.99
C LYS A 80 3.32 -17.91 18.44
N ASP A 81 3.16 -16.85 19.23
CA ASP A 81 3.62 -16.82 20.63
C ASP A 81 2.67 -17.52 21.61
N THR A 82 1.43 -17.85 21.21
CA THR A 82 0.45 -18.54 22.06
C THR A 82 0.58 -20.06 22.08
N LYS A 83 1.57 -20.65 21.39
CA LYS A 83 1.84 -22.09 21.46
C LYS A 83 2.79 -22.42 22.62
N TYR A 84 2.33 -22.24 23.86
CA TYR A 84 2.96 -22.79 25.07
C TYR A 84 1.91 -23.23 26.09
#